data_AF-A0A9D1EW95-F1
#
_entry.id   AF-A0A9D1EW95-F1
#
_cell.length_a   1.000
_cell.length_b   1.000
_cell.length_c   1.000
_cell.angle_alpha   90.00
_cell.angle_beta   90.00
_cell.angle_gamma   90.00
#
_symmetry.space_group_name_H-M   'P 1'
#
loop_
_entity.id
_entity.type
_entity.pdbx_description
1 polymer ?
#
loop_
_entity_poly.entity_id
_entity_poly.type
_entity_poly.pdbx_seq_one_letter_code
_entity_poly.pdbx_strand_id
1 'polypeptide(L)'
;MPELNLTAKTKEQEIVLQHLKPMVSDTLAEKINNGVKIQKDGKTLLNKKDLDGFIEYAYAEALKISKDKKSGNTLAVDGTVIMGWAIHYFEEDSIEGKLYNEDGTEYKIQPSVTAKAPATTYTPPKPQPKPQLSMFDLLDNSDNSDISADQSQDEDEDIPEIEENDEPVQETIEPEIKQVVKAAEERQKAEGSPIYKTYVSIQNKYPDCIIAYRLGDFYEVFGENAKILADKLDLTLTGRDCGLESRVPMVGFPYHIAEAYVTKALQHGLKIALAESMEDIKTYCNQPDGTKQTVDLETGEIIPQKTEADEHVPTVSNLLSDYTEEPKIDEQLEQ
;
A
#
# COMPACT_ATOMS: atom_id res chain seq x y z
N MET A 1 -3.75 -28.28 -0.56
CA MET A 1 -4.61 -27.12 -0.32
C MET A 1 -5.55 -27.48 0.82
N PRO A 2 -5.64 -26.64 1.86
CA PRO A 2 -6.53 -26.92 2.96
C PRO A 2 -7.99 -26.85 2.51
N GLU A 3 -8.83 -27.77 3.00
CA GLU A 3 -10.28 -27.70 2.77
C GLU A 3 -10.90 -26.64 3.69
N LEU A 4 -11.80 -25.81 3.14
CA LEU A 4 -12.51 -24.77 3.88
C LEU A 4 -13.99 -25.16 4.02
N ASN A 5 -14.49 -25.14 5.26
CA ASN A 5 -15.89 -25.36 5.62
C ASN A 5 -16.74 -24.10 5.40
N LEU A 6 -16.60 -23.49 4.22
CA LEU A 6 -17.37 -22.33 3.79
C LEU A 6 -18.39 -22.78 2.75
N THR A 7 -19.65 -22.38 2.92
CA THR A 7 -20.73 -22.67 1.97
C THR A 7 -21.05 -21.42 1.18
N ALA A 8 -20.81 -21.44 -0.12
CA ALA A 8 -21.25 -20.39 -1.04
C ALA A 8 -22.74 -20.58 -1.39
N LYS A 9 -23.52 -19.51 -1.30
CA LYS A 9 -24.95 -19.45 -1.65
C LYS A 9 -25.20 -18.69 -2.94
N THR A 10 -24.29 -17.80 -3.31
CA THR A 10 -24.37 -16.97 -4.52
C THR A 10 -23.15 -17.20 -5.41
N LYS A 11 -23.26 -16.84 -6.70
CA LYS A 11 -22.15 -16.96 -7.66
C LYS A 11 -20.95 -16.13 -7.23
N GLU A 12 -21.18 -14.98 -6.63
CA GLU A 12 -20.14 -14.09 -6.14
C GLU A 12 -19.34 -14.73 -5.00
N GLN A 13 -20.04 -15.39 -4.07
CA GLN A 13 -19.40 -16.14 -2.99
C GLN A 13 -18.60 -17.34 -3.50
N GLU A 14 -19.05 -17.98 -4.57
CA GLU A 14 -18.34 -19.08 -5.22
C GLU A 14 -17.01 -18.60 -5.81
N ILE A 15 -17.00 -17.46 -6.50
CA ILE A 15 -15.77 -16.88 -7.06
C ILE A 15 -14.80 -16.48 -5.94
N VAL A 16 -15.28 -15.83 -4.89
CA VAL A 16 -14.46 -15.49 -3.71
C VAL A 16 -13.87 -16.76 -3.11
N LEU A 17 -14.67 -17.81 -2.92
CA LEU A 17 -14.21 -19.08 -2.34
C LEU A 17 -13.16 -19.77 -3.22
N GLN A 18 -13.32 -19.76 -4.55
CA GLN A 18 -12.34 -20.34 -5.48
C GLN A 18 -10.99 -19.63 -5.41
N HIS A 19 -10.99 -18.30 -5.33
CA HIS A 19 -9.75 -17.49 -5.27
C HIS A 19 -9.13 -17.44 -3.87
N LEU A 20 -9.94 -17.61 -2.82
CA LEU A 20 -9.46 -17.64 -1.43
C LEU A 20 -8.72 -18.95 -1.12
N LYS A 21 -9.22 -20.10 -1.61
CA LYS A 21 -8.59 -21.43 -1.40
C LYS A 21 -7.07 -21.50 -1.66
N PRO A 22 -6.53 -20.98 -2.77
CA PRO A 22 -5.08 -21.00 -3.01
C PRO A 22 -4.29 -20.02 -2.12
N MET A 23 -4.91 -19.00 -1.56
CA MET A 23 -4.24 -17.96 -0.78
C MET A 23 -4.19 -18.25 0.73
N VAL A 24 -4.99 -19.22 1.19
CA VAL A 24 -5.14 -19.53 2.62
C VAL A 24 -4.05 -20.49 3.10
N SER A 25 -3.36 -20.12 4.17
CA SER A 25 -2.44 -21.00 4.90
C SER A 25 -3.19 -22.05 5.72
N ASP A 26 -2.51 -23.14 6.10
CA ASP A 26 -3.12 -24.20 6.91
C ASP A 26 -3.64 -23.67 8.27
N THR A 27 -2.92 -22.71 8.88
CA THR A 27 -3.33 -22.07 10.14
C THR A 27 -4.60 -21.23 9.99
N LEU A 28 -4.72 -20.49 8.89
CA LEU A 28 -5.91 -19.70 8.61
C LEU A 28 -7.10 -20.60 8.27
N ALA A 29 -6.88 -21.71 7.55
CA ALA A 29 -7.93 -22.70 7.30
C ALA A 29 -8.48 -23.32 8.60
N GLU A 30 -7.62 -23.62 9.57
CA GLU A 30 -8.06 -24.09 10.90
C GLU A 30 -8.93 -23.05 11.60
N LYS A 31 -8.55 -21.76 11.57
CA LYS A 31 -9.35 -20.66 12.12
C LYS A 31 -10.72 -20.56 11.43
N ILE A 32 -10.76 -20.65 10.10
CA ILE A 32 -12.00 -20.61 9.33
C ILE A 32 -12.92 -21.79 9.68
N ASN A 33 -12.35 -23.00 9.76
CA ASN A 33 -13.12 -24.22 9.96
C ASN A 33 -13.65 -24.38 11.39
N ASN A 34 -12.81 -24.07 12.37
CA ASN A 34 -13.11 -24.30 13.78
C ASN A 34 -13.66 -23.05 14.48
N GLY A 35 -13.41 -21.86 13.93
CA GLY A 35 -13.69 -20.59 14.59
C GLY A 35 -12.62 -20.23 15.62
N VAL A 36 -12.65 -18.97 16.07
CA VAL A 36 -11.72 -18.42 17.07
C VAL A 36 -12.46 -18.20 18.39
N LYS A 37 -11.89 -18.63 19.51
CA LYS A 37 -12.48 -18.39 20.84
C LYS A 37 -12.20 -16.96 21.28
N ILE A 38 -13.24 -16.19 21.58
CA ILE A 38 -13.15 -14.81 22.06
C ILE A 38 -13.84 -14.68 23.42
N GLN A 39 -13.37 -13.76 24.27
CA GLN A 39 -14.05 -13.44 25.53
C GLN A 39 -14.94 -12.22 25.34
N LYS A 40 -16.25 -12.38 25.55
CA LYS A 40 -17.23 -11.29 25.44
C LYS A 40 -18.26 -11.42 26.55
N ASP A 41 -18.57 -10.32 27.23
CA ASP A 41 -19.51 -10.27 28.37
C ASP A 41 -19.16 -11.25 29.51
N GLY A 42 -17.86 -11.51 29.74
CA GLY A 42 -17.37 -12.45 30.75
C GLY A 42 -17.60 -13.93 30.41
N LYS A 43 -17.96 -14.23 29.16
CA LYS A 43 -18.17 -15.60 28.64
C LYS A 43 -17.22 -15.89 27.49
N THR A 44 -16.78 -17.14 27.40
CA THR A 44 -16.02 -17.65 26.24
C THR A 44 -17.01 -17.98 25.12
N LEU A 45 -16.93 -17.25 24.01
CA LEU A 45 -17.75 -17.45 22.82
C LEU A 45 -16.87 -17.92 21.67
N LEU A 46 -17.45 -18.71 20.77
CA LEU A 46 -16.81 -19.16 19.55
C LEU A 46 -17.23 -18.24 18.39
N ASN A 47 -16.28 -17.46 17.87
CA ASN A 47 -16.46 -16.59 16.72
C ASN A 47 -16.24 -17.39 15.43
N LYS A 48 -17.31 -17.56 14.64
CA LYS A 48 -17.26 -18.19 13.32
C LYS A 48 -17.61 -17.17 12.25
N LYS A 49 -16.67 -16.98 11.33
CA LYS A 49 -16.83 -16.11 10.17
C LYS A 49 -17.31 -16.93 8.97
N ASP A 50 -18.22 -16.36 8.20
CA ASP A 50 -18.74 -16.95 6.97
C ASP A 50 -18.65 -15.98 5.79
N LEU A 51 -18.97 -16.48 4.59
CA LEU A 51 -18.96 -15.68 3.37
C LEU A 51 -20.06 -14.61 3.36
N ASP A 52 -21.18 -14.84 4.04
CA ASP A 52 -22.24 -13.83 4.17
C ASP A 52 -21.71 -12.60 4.93
N GLY A 53 -21.10 -12.81 6.10
CA GLY A 53 -20.49 -11.74 6.89
C GLY A 53 -19.31 -11.07 6.17
N PHE A 54 -18.54 -11.83 5.38
CA PHE A 54 -17.50 -11.25 4.53
C PHE A 54 -18.07 -10.26 3.51
N ILE A 55 -19.17 -10.60 2.82
CA ILE A 55 -19.78 -9.70 1.83
C ILE A 55 -20.28 -8.41 2.51
N GLU A 56 -20.89 -8.50 3.69
CA GLU A 56 -21.29 -7.32 4.47
C GLU A 56 -20.08 -6.47 4.87
N TYR A 57 -19.00 -7.10 5.32
CA TYR A 57 -17.75 -6.45 5.65
C TYR A 57 -17.15 -5.73 4.44
N ALA A 58 -17.02 -6.43 3.31
CA ALA A 58 -16.49 -5.88 2.06
C ALA A 58 -17.32 -4.69 1.56
N TYR A 59 -18.65 -4.76 1.70
CA TYR A 59 -19.53 -3.64 1.38
C TYR A 59 -19.31 -2.43 2.32
N ALA A 60 -19.14 -2.68 3.62
CA ALA A 60 -18.85 -1.62 4.58
C ALA A 60 -17.48 -0.95 4.30
N GLU A 61 -16.45 -1.72 3.96
CA GLU A 61 -15.14 -1.20 3.55
C GLU A 61 -15.24 -0.38 2.25
N ALA A 62 -15.96 -0.89 1.25
CA ALA A 62 -16.25 -0.15 0.03
C ALA A 62 -16.97 1.19 0.32
N LEU A 63 -17.93 1.20 1.25
CA LEU A 63 -18.63 2.43 1.66
C LEU A 63 -17.73 3.43 2.41
N LYS A 64 -16.73 2.98 3.16
CA LYS A 64 -15.76 3.89 3.79
C LYS A 64 -14.95 4.62 2.72
N ILE A 65 -14.47 3.86 1.74
CA ILE A 65 -13.71 4.40 0.59
C ILE A 65 -14.55 5.37 -0.22
N SER A 66 -15.86 5.11 -0.38
CA SER A 66 -16.74 6.03 -1.11
C SER A 66 -17.07 7.32 -0.34
N LYS A 67 -17.16 7.27 1.00
CA LYS A 67 -17.41 8.47 1.83
C LYS A 67 -16.21 9.41 1.89
N ASP A 68 -15.00 8.87 1.85
CA ASP A 68 -13.78 9.67 1.84
C ASP A 68 -13.51 10.31 0.47
N LYS A 69 -14.05 9.74 -0.62
CA LYS A 69 -14.03 10.32 -1.97
C LYS A 69 -15.24 11.22 -2.20
N LYS A 70 -15.04 12.55 -2.14
CA LYS A 70 -16.06 13.59 -2.43
C LYS A 70 -16.57 13.64 -3.89
N SER A 71 -16.53 12.57 -4.67
CA SER A 71 -17.00 12.56 -6.05
C SER A 71 -17.47 11.19 -6.54
N GLY A 72 -18.66 11.16 -7.12
CA GLY A 72 -19.07 10.14 -8.10
C GLY A 72 -19.67 8.87 -7.49
N ASN A 73 -20.89 8.54 -7.91
CA ASN A 73 -21.77 7.54 -7.31
C ASN A 73 -21.42 6.06 -7.61
N THR A 74 -20.21 5.76 -8.09
CA THR A 74 -19.80 4.38 -8.43
C THR A 74 -18.36 4.13 -8.01
N LEU A 75 -18.15 3.18 -7.09
CA LEU A 75 -16.83 2.72 -6.66
C LEU A 75 -16.54 1.37 -7.31
N ALA A 76 -15.67 1.36 -8.32
CA ALA A 76 -15.07 0.12 -8.81
C ALA A 76 -13.95 -0.29 -7.85
N VAL A 77 -14.13 -1.43 -7.19
CA VAL A 77 -13.10 -2.04 -6.33
C VAL A 77 -12.46 -3.18 -7.12
N ASP A 78 -11.14 -3.13 -7.28
CA ASP A 78 -10.40 -4.19 -7.96
C ASP A 78 -10.54 -5.54 -7.24
N GLY A 79 -10.57 -6.63 -8.02
CA GLY A 79 -10.72 -7.99 -7.50
C GLY A 79 -9.61 -8.37 -6.51
N THR A 80 -8.39 -7.90 -6.74
CA THR A 80 -7.24 -8.12 -5.84
C THR A 80 -7.49 -7.51 -4.47
N VAL A 81 -8.10 -6.32 -4.44
CA VAL A 81 -8.41 -5.60 -3.19
C VAL A 81 -9.47 -6.36 -2.39
N ILE A 82 -10.50 -6.88 -3.08
CA ILE A 82 -11.54 -7.70 -2.45
C ILE A 82 -10.94 -8.98 -1.86
N MET A 83 -9.99 -9.62 -2.55
CA MET A 83 -9.29 -10.80 -2.03
C MET A 83 -8.41 -10.45 -0.81
N GLY A 84 -7.74 -9.29 -0.84
CA GLY A 84 -7.00 -8.78 0.33
C GLY A 84 -7.92 -8.56 1.53
N TRP A 85 -9.12 -8.02 1.32
CA TRP A 85 -10.13 -7.90 2.37
C TRP A 85 -10.64 -9.25 2.85
N ALA A 86 -10.74 -10.26 1.98
CA ALA A 86 -11.16 -11.60 2.39
C ALA A 86 -10.13 -12.21 3.36
N ILE A 87 -8.84 -12.15 3.01
CA ILE A 87 -7.75 -12.63 3.89
C ILE A 87 -7.80 -11.88 5.22
N HIS A 88 -7.82 -10.55 5.19
CA HIS A 88 -7.86 -9.73 6.41
C HIS A 88 -9.11 -10.03 7.26
N TYR A 89 -10.28 -10.14 6.63
CA TYR A 89 -11.54 -10.47 7.30
C TYR A 89 -11.43 -11.80 8.05
N PHE A 90 -10.89 -12.85 7.43
CA PHE A 90 -10.77 -14.16 8.08
C PHE A 90 -9.64 -14.23 9.10
N GLU A 91 -8.53 -13.53 8.86
CA GLU A 91 -7.33 -13.58 9.70
C GLU A 91 -7.44 -12.74 10.99
N GLU A 92 -8.09 -11.57 10.91
CA GLU A 92 -8.12 -10.59 11.98
C GLU A 92 -9.09 -10.99 13.11
N ASP A 93 -8.56 -11.35 14.27
CA ASP A 93 -9.36 -11.86 15.40
C ASP A 93 -10.31 -10.78 15.99
N SER A 94 -10.03 -9.50 15.73
CA SER A 94 -10.85 -8.35 16.14
C SER A 94 -12.18 -8.25 15.38
N ILE A 95 -12.31 -8.88 14.21
CA ILE A 95 -13.54 -8.86 13.41
C ILE A 95 -14.46 -9.98 13.88
N GLU A 96 -15.65 -9.60 14.33
CA GLU A 96 -16.66 -10.53 14.83
C GLU A 96 -17.60 -10.99 13.72
N GLY A 97 -17.70 -12.31 13.53
CA GLY A 97 -18.74 -12.96 12.73
C GLY A 97 -19.90 -13.43 13.61
N LYS A 98 -20.42 -14.62 13.33
CA LYS A 98 -21.47 -15.25 14.15
C LYS A 98 -20.85 -15.83 15.41
N LEU A 99 -21.39 -15.42 16.56
CA LEU A 99 -20.95 -15.88 17.86
C LEU A 99 -21.77 -17.09 18.30
N TYR A 100 -21.12 -18.11 18.83
CA TYR A 100 -21.74 -19.31 19.38
C TYR A 100 -21.31 -19.51 20.83
N ASN A 101 -22.23 -20.00 21.66
CA ASN A 101 -21.89 -20.45 23.00
C ASN A 101 -21.15 -21.80 22.94
N GLU A 102 -20.56 -22.24 24.05
CA GLU A 102 -19.92 -23.56 24.15
C GLU A 102 -20.89 -24.71 23.83
N ASP A 103 -22.19 -24.51 24.09
CA ASP A 103 -23.27 -25.45 23.75
C ASP A 103 -23.64 -25.47 22.25
N GLY A 104 -22.94 -24.71 21.40
CA GLY A 104 -23.18 -24.61 19.96
C GLY A 104 -24.41 -23.79 19.56
N THR A 105 -25.12 -23.20 20.52
CA THR A 105 -26.23 -22.28 20.26
C THR A 105 -25.74 -20.90 19.83
N GLU A 106 -26.36 -20.31 18.84
CA GLU A 106 -26.04 -18.95 18.36
C GLU A 106 -26.26 -17.93 19.51
N TYR A 107 -25.22 -17.19 19.87
CA TYR A 107 -25.26 -16.14 20.87
C TYR A 107 -25.94 -14.90 20.28
N LYS A 108 -27.23 -14.78 20.57
CA LYS A 108 -27.98 -13.55 20.31
C LYS A 108 -27.79 -12.62 21.49
N ILE A 109 -27.22 -11.45 21.23
CA ILE A 109 -27.14 -10.37 22.21
C ILE A 109 -28.57 -10.11 22.69
N GLN A 110 -28.88 -10.53 23.90
CA GLN A 110 -30.15 -10.18 24.51
C GLN A 110 -30.11 -8.66 24.71
N PRO A 111 -31.10 -7.90 24.22
CA PRO A 111 -31.16 -6.49 24.55
C PRO A 111 -31.16 -6.42 26.07
N SER A 112 -30.13 -5.78 26.62
CA SER A 112 -30.07 -5.43 28.03
C SER A 112 -31.42 -4.80 28.36
N VAL A 113 -32.26 -5.51 29.11
CA VAL A 113 -33.40 -4.91 29.79
C VAL A 113 -32.83 -3.71 30.51
N THR A 114 -33.12 -2.51 29.98
CA THR A 114 -32.73 -1.27 30.60
C THR A 114 -33.40 -1.27 31.95
N ALA A 115 -32.65 -1.63 33.00
CA ALA A 115 -33.06 -1.41 34.36
C ALA A 115 -33.39 0.08 34.44
N LYS A 116 -34.66 0.41 34.69
CA LYS A 116 -35.09 1.78 34.99
C LYS A 116 -34.09 2.37 35.97
N ALA A 117 -33.45 3.46 35.57
CA ALA A 117 -32.61 4.25 36.46
C ALA A 117 -33.40 4.56 37.75
N PRO A 118 -32.92 4.17 38.93
CA PRO A 118 -33.46 4.71 40.17
C PRO A 118 -33.11 6.20 40.27
N ALA A 119 -34.05 6.94 40.85
CA ALA A 119 -34.05 8.39 40.97
C ALA A 119 -32.76 8.97 41.58
N THR A 120 -32.42 10.16 41.11
CA THR A 120 -31.37 11.08 41.54
C THR A 120 -31.18 11.14 43.06
N THR A 121 -29.98 10.80 43.52
CA THR A 121 -29.42 11.30 44.79
C THR A 121 -28.21 12.17 44.49
N TYR A 122 -28.26 13.38 45.03
CA TYR A 122 -27.25 14.42 44.93
C TYR A 122 -25.91 13.98 45.56
N THR A 123 -24.82 14.08 44.80
CA THR A 123 -23.44 13.98 45.30
C THR A 123 -22.70 15.31 45.09
N PRO A 124 -22.06 15.88 46.13
CA PRO A 124 -21.37 17.17 46.04
C PRO A 124 -20.07 17.09 45.21
N PRO A 125 -19.59 18.21 44.64
CA PRO A 125 -18.48 18.22 43.70
C PRO A 125 -17.13 17.94 44.38
N LYS A 126 -16.33 17.07 43.76
CA LYS A 126 -14.96 16.72 44.19
C LYS A 126 -13.98 17.83 43.73
N PRO A 127 -12.98 18.21 44.56
CA PRO A 127 -12.10 19.37 44.31
C PRO A 127 -11.19 19.21 43.08
N GLN A 128 -10.91 20.33 42.42
CA GLN A 128 -10.06 20.49 41.23
C GLN A 128 -8.60 20.06 41.48
N PRO A 129 -7.90 19.54 40.44
CA PRO A 129 -6.54 19.05 40.56
C PRO A 129 -5.52 20.18 40.73
N LYS A 130 -4.53 19.97 41.61
CA LYS A 130 -3.32 20.79 41.71
C LYS A 130 -2.46 20.60 40.45
N PRO A 131 -1.73 21.64 40.00
CA PRO A 131 -0.92 21.57 38.78
C PRO A 131 0.16 20.50 38.91
N GLN A 132 0.22 19.58 37.95
CA GLN A 132 1.32 18.61 37.82
C GLN A 132 2.49 19.31 37.12
N LEU A 133 3.67 19.29 37.74
CA LEU A 133 4.92 19.76 37.13
C LEU A 133 5.27 18.83 35.95
N SER A 134 5.73 19.42 34.85
CA SER A 134 6.14 18.72 33.62
C SER A 134 7.51 18.06 33.80
N MET A 135 7.79 16.98 33.07
CA MET A 135 9.13 16.35 32.98
C MET A 135 10.26 17.32 32.58
N PHE A 136 9.93 18.53 32.15
CA PHE A 136 10.92 19.56 31.80
C PHE A 136 11.45 20.34 33.02
N ASP A 137 10.81 20.27 34.20
CA ASP A 137 11.27 20.92 35.44
C ASP A 137 12.28 20.08 36.26
N LEU A 138 12.56 18.82 35.85
CA LEU A 138 13.48 17.92 36.58
C LEU A 138 14.86 17.75 35.89
N LEU A 139 15.08 18.39 34.73
CA LEU A 139 16.32 18.25 33.95
C LEU A 139 17.21 19.51 33.95
N ASP A 140 16.77 20.61 34.57
CA ASP A 140 17.48 21.91 34.58
C ASP A 140 18.17 22.22 35.92
N ASN A 141 18.37 21.21 36.76
CA ASN A 141 19.20 21.33 37.96
C ASN A 141 20.17 20.16 38.04
N SER A 142 21.28 20.24 37.31
CA SER A 142 22.59 19.71 37.72
C SER A 142 23.64 20.08 36.67
N ASP A 143 24.16 21.31 36.77
CA ASP A 143 25.47 21.62 36.23
C ASP A 143 26.55 21.06 37.19
N ASN A 144 27.39 20.19 36.62
CA ASN A 144 28.83 20.00 36.83
C ASN A 144 29.40 19.89 38.27
N SER A 145 29.94 18.69 38.57
CA SER A 145 31.35 18.54 38.98
C SER A 145 31.82 17.08 38.91
N ASP A 146 32.60 16.77 37.88
CA ASP A 146 33.97 16.23 37.96
C ASP A 146 34.38 15.20 39.05
N ILE A 147 35.05 14.13 38.55
CA ILE A 147 36.25 13.44 39.08
C ILE A 147 36.12 11.95 39.55
N SER A 148 36.82 11.13 38.74
CA SER A 148 37.72 9.98 39.02
C SER A 148 37.22 8.56 39.31
N ALA A 149 37.82 7.65 38.52
CA ALA A 149 38.54 6.42 38.92
C ALA A 149 37.72 5.29 39.58
N ASP A 150 37.98 4.01 39.39
CA ASP A 150 38.90 3.19 38.59
C ASP A 150 38.53 1.72 38.96
N GLN A 151 38.82 0.78 38.06
CA GLN A 151 38.91 -0.69 38.25
C GLN A 151 37.62 -1.47 38.54
N SER A 152 37.44 -2.72 38.11
CA SER A 152 38.04 -3.65 37.13
C SER A 152 37.22 -4.94 37.30
N GLN A 153 37.10 -5.75 36.25
CA GLN A 153 37.13 -7.22 36.30
C GLN A 153 36.86 -7.79 34.90
N ASP A 154 37.96 -7.96 34.18
CA ASP A 154 38.42 -9.15 33.45
C ASP A 154 37.47 -10.35 33.38
N GLU A 155 37.17 -10.80 32.16
CA GLU A 155 37.21 -12.23 31.80
C GLU A 155 37.79 -12.35 30.38
N ASP A 156 39.00 -12.93 30.32
CA ASP A 156 39.75 -13.30 29.12
C ASP A 156 39.21 -14.61 28.51
N GLU A 157 39.08 -14.68 27.17
CA GLU A 157 39.19 -15.95 26.45
C GLU A 157 40.19 -15.79 25.29
N ASP A 158 41.27 -16.57 25.40
CA ASP A 158 42.46 -16.63 24.55
C ASP A 158 42.16 -17.06 23.10
N ILE A 159 42.69 -16.30 22.14
CA ILE A 159 42.89 -16.70 20.74
C ILE A 159 44.40 -16.88 20.52
N PRO A 160 44.92 -18.02 20.02
CA PRO A 160 46.33 -18.13 19.71
C PRO A 160 46.65 -17.58 18.30
N GLU A 161 47.68 -16.73 18.22
CA GLU A 161 48.54 -16.56 17.03
C GLU A 161 49.23 -17.91 16.73
N ILE A 162 49.58 -18.31 15.50
CA ILE A 162 50.63 -17.79 14.61
C ILE A 162 50.49 -18.58 13.28
N GLU A 163 50.67 -17.94 12.13
CA GLU A 163 51.70 -18.31 11.13
C GLU A 163 51.61 -17.37 9.91
N GLU A 164 52.54 -16.41 9.92
CA GLU A 164 53.04 -15.74 8.73
C GLU A 164 53.58 -16.78 7.74
N ASN A 165 53.08 -16.73 6.52
CA ASN A 165 53.87 -17.06 5.35
C ASN A 165 53.74 -15.90 4.37
N ASP A 166 54.72 -15.01 4.46
CA ASP A 166 55.12 -14.12 3.38
C ASP A 166 55.70 -14.96 2.22
N GLU A 167 55.13 -14.81 1.02
CA GLU A 167 55.96 -14.54 -0.14
C GLU A 167 55.21 -13.64 -1.14
N PRO A 168 55.95 -12.78 -1.87
CA PRO A 168 55.50 -11.45 -2.21
C PRO A 168 55.02 -11.36 -3.65
N VAL A 169 53.99 -10.54 -3.89
CA VAL A 169 53.79 -9.93 -5.20
C VAL A 169 53.71 -8.43 -5.03
N GLN A 170 54.76 -7.79 -5.51
CA GLN A 170 54.99 -6.36 -5.57
C GLN A 170 53.77 -5.66 -6.20
N GLU A 171 53.29 -4.62 -5.49
CA GLU A 171 53.35 -3.24 -5.94
C GLU A 171 53.07 -3.04 -7.44
N THR A 172 51.94 -2.40 -7.78
CA THR A 172 51.72 -1.42 -8.89
C THR A 172 50.27 -1.48 -9.45
N ILE A 173 49.19 -1.25 -8.69
CA ILE A 173 47.83 -1.07 -9.30
C ILE A 173 46.95 0.01 -8.62
N GLU A 174 47.32 0.55 -7.45
CA GLU A 174 46.45 1.49 -6.72
C GLU A 174 46.20 2.89 -7.35
N PRO A 175 47.12 3.53 -8.11
CA PRO A 175 46.80 4.83 -8.72
C PRO A 175 45.86 4.69 -9.93
N GLU A 176 45.91 3.56 -10.65
CA GLU A 176 45.02 3.29 -11.77
C GLU A 176 43.60 3.00 -11.29
N ILE A 177 43.42 2.16 -10.27
CA ILE A 177 42.08 1.91 -9.72
C ILE A 177 41.47 3.21 -9.23
N LYS A 178 42.18 4.04 -8.43
CA LYS A 178 41.69 5.37 -8.00
C LYS A 178 41.36 6.31 -9.16
N GLN A 179 42.16 6.32 -10.24
CA GLN A 179 41.83 7.11 -11.43
C GLN A 179 40.61 6.56 -12.17
N VAL A 180 40.43 5.24 -12.25
CA VAL A 180 39.30 4.61 -12.91
C VAL A 180 38.02 4.80 -12.08
N VAL A 181 38.07 4.71 -10.76
CA VAL A 181 36.90 5.00 -9.89
C VAL A 181 36.56 6.48 -9.94
N LYS A 182 37.55 7.38 -9.86
CA LYS A 182 37.32 8.83 -9.96
C LYS A 182 36.78 9.24 -11.33
N ALA A 183 37.30 8.67 -12.42
CA ALA A 183 36.78 8.91 -13.76
C ALA A 183 35.38 8.28 -13.97
N ALA A 184 35.08 7.16 -13.32
CA ALA A 184 33.74 6.56 -13.32
C ALA A 184 32.75 7.38 -12.51
N GLU A 185 33.14 7.92 -11.35
CA GLU A 185 32.36 8.85 -10.53
C GLU A 185 32.11 10.18 -11.27
N GLU A 186 33.11 10.73 -11.96
CA GLU A 186 32.97 11.94 -12.78
C GLU A 186 32.07 11.72 -14.01
N ARG A 187 32.16 10.55 -14.66
CA ARG A 187 31.24 10.15 -15.74
C ARG A 187 29.82 9.93 -15.22
N GLN A 188 29.68 9.31 -14.06
CA GLN A 188 28.38 9.12 -13.40
C GLN A 188 27.76 10.47 -12.99
N LYS A 189 28.59 11.44 -12.58
CA LYS A 189 28.18 12.81 -12.27
C LYS A 189 27.72 13.61 -13.49
N ALA A 190 28.23 13.28 -14.67
CA ALA A 190 27.82 13.91 -15.93
C ALA A 190 26.51 13.32 -16.49
N GLU A 191 26.28 12.01 -16.29
CA GLU A 191 25.14 11.30 -16.87
C GLU A 191 23.97 11.11 -15.88
N GLY A 192 24.19 11.30 -14.59
CA GLY A 192 23.19 11.14 -13.52
C GLY A 192 22.98 9.70 -13.05
N SER A 193 22.12 9.56 -12.05
CA SER A 193 21.69 8.30 -11.43
C SER A 193 21.02 7.40 -12.47
N PRO A 194 21.16 6.05 -12.35
CA PRO A 194 20.48 5.12 -13.25
C PRO A 194 18.98 5.40 -13.43
N ILE A 195 18.29 5.78 -12.34
CA ILE A 195 16.86 6.14 -12.37
C ILE A 195 16.63 7.38 -13.24
N TYR A 196 17.48 8.40 -13.12
CA TYR A 196 17.36 9.62 -13.90
C TYR A 196 17.65 9.38 -15.38
N LYS A 197 18.63 8.53 -15.72
CA LYS A 197 18.89 8.11 -17.10
C LYS A 197 17.67 7.40 -17.70
N THR A 198 17.08 6.47 -16.96
CA THR A 198 15.84 5.79 -17.37
C THR A 198 14.72 6.79 -17.61
N TYR A 199 14.48 7.70 -16.67
CA TYR A 199 13.49 8.76 -16.82
C TYR A 199 13.71 9.61 -18.08
N VAL A 200 14.94 10.11 -18.30
CA VAL A 200 15.28 10.90 -19.48
C VAL A 200 15.10 10.10 -20.76
N SER A 201 15.44 8.81 -20.76
CA SER A 201 15.22 7.94 -21.93
C SER A 201 13.74 7.81 -22.29
N ILE A 202 12.86 7.69 -21.29
CA ILE A 202 11.41 7.63 -21.49
C ILE A 202 10.89 9.00 -21.95
N GLN A 203 11.33 10.08 -21.31
CA GLN A 203 10.95 11.46 -21.67
C GLN A 203 11.32 11.80 -23.12
N ASN A 204 12.46 11.29 -23.61
CA ASN A 204 12.88 11.48 -25.01
C ASN A 204 12.01 10.70 -26.01
N LYS A 205 11.42 9.57 -25.60
CA LYS A 205 10.46 8.83 -26.44
C LYS A 205 9.11 9.56 -26.54
N TYR A 206 8.73 10.30 -25.50
CA TYR A 206 7.46 11.05 -25.44
C TYR A 206 7.69 12.55 -25.17
N PRO A 207 8.26 13.29 -26.14
CA PRO A 207 8.62 14.71 -25.94
C PRO A 207 7.41 15.61 -25.70
N ASP A 208 6.23 15.22 -26.22
CA ASP A 208 4.99 15.99 -26.09
C ASP A 208 4.21 15.71 -24.80
N CYS A 209 4.69 14.80 -23.96
CA CYS A 209 4.02 14.38 -22.73
C CYS A 209 4.90 14.63 -21.50
N ILE A 210 4.26 14.98 -20.39
CA ILE A 210 4.90 14.98 -19.08
C ILE A 210 4.94 13.53 -18.58
N ILE A 211 6.14 13.00 -18.34
CA ILE A 211 6.31 11.65 -17.78
C ILE A 211 6.23 11.73 -16.25
N ALA A 212 5.32 10.96 -15.66
CA ALA A 212 5.23 10.69 -14.24
C ALA A 212 5.68 9.24 -14.01
N TYR A 213 6.89 9.07 -13.48
CA TYR A 213 7.53 7.78 -13.31
C TYR A 213 7.31 7.26 -11.89
N ARG A 214 6.87 6.00 -11.75
CA ARG A 214 6.59 5.42 -10.44
C ARG A 214 7.88 5.04 -9.73
N LEU A 215 8.07 5.62 -8.54
CA LEU A 215 9.16 5.31 -7.63
C LEU A 215 8.56 4.97 -6.27
N GLY A 216 8.28 3.68 -6.06
CA GLY A 216 7.61 3.20 -4.86
C GLY A 216 6.12 3.55 -4.84
N ASP A 217 5.68 4.27 -3.81
CA ASP A 217 4.31 4.71 -3.60
C ASP A 217 4.00 6.09 -4.21
N PHE A 218 4.97 6.75 -4.84
CA PHE A 218 4.80 8.03 -5.51
C PHE A 218 5.05 7.92 -7.01
N TYR A 219 4.32 8.74 -7.77
CA TYR A 219 4.78 9.15 -9.10
C TYR A 219 5.62 10.41 -8.97
N GLU A 220 6.76 10.42 -9.64
CA GLU A 220 7.68 11.55 -9.66
C GLU A 220 7.90 12.07 -11.08
N VAL A 221 7.93 13.40 -11.19
CA VAL A 221 8.24 14.14 -12.41
C VAL A 221 9.47 15.00 -12.13
N PHE A 222 10.39 15.07 -13.10
CA PHE A 222 11.66 15.77 -12.95
C PHE A 222 11.83 16.92 -13.96
N GLY A 223 12.69 17.87 -13.60
CA GLY A 223 13.18 18.94 -14.48
C GLY A 223 12.15 20.03 -14.75
N GLU A 224 12.09 20.53 -15.99
CA GLU A 224 11.15 21.58 -16.38
C GLU A 224 9.69 21.12 -16.31
N ASN A 225 9.42 19.86 -16.65
CA ASN A 225 8.08 19.26 -16.52
C ASN A 225 7.59 19.28 -15.07
N ALA A 226 8.50 19.13 -14.10
CA ALA A 226 8.17 19.23 -12.69
C ALA A 226 7.73 20.64 -12.31
N LYS A 227 8.40 21.67 -12.83
CA LYS A 227 8.04 23.08 -12.57
C LYS A 227 6.68 23.43 -13.18
N ILE A 228 6.43 22.98 -14.41
CA ILE A 228 5.15 23.17 -15.10
C ILE A 228 4.03 22.51 -14.29
N LEU A 229 4.22 21.26 -13.89
CA LEU A 229 3.21 20.53 -13.15
C LEU A 229 2.99 21.12 -11.74
N ALA A 230 4.05 21.56 -11.06
CA ALA A 230 3.96 22.25 -9.79
C ALA A 230 3.13 23.53 -9.87
N ASP A 231 3.37 24.38 -10.88
CA ASP A 231 2.61 25.61 -11.12
C ASP A 231 1.14 25.32 -11.44
N LYS A 232 0.87 24.33 -12.30
CA LYS A 232 -0.50 24.04 -12.74
C LYS A 232 -1.36 23.31 -11.71
N LEU A 233 -0.78 22.39 -10.96
CA LEU A 233 -1.53 21.54 -10.03
C LEU A 233 -1.38 21.99 -8.56
N ASP A 234 -0.70 23.10 -8.32
CA ASP A 234 -0.37 23.63 -6.99
C ASP A 234 0.32 22.58 -6.10
N LEU A 235 1.33 21.92 -6.68
CA LEU A 235 2.14 20.91 -6.01
C LEU A 235 3.43 21.53 -5.51
N THR A 236 3.91 21.06 -4.35
CA THR A 236 5.18 21.51 -3.77
C THR A 236 6.35 21.10 -4.66
N LEU A 237 7.02 22.09 -5.26
CA LEU A 237 8.27 21.86 -6.00
C LEU A 237 9.40 21.60 -5.01
N THR A 238 10.04 20.43 -5.15
CA THR A 238 11.20 20.01 -4.38
C THR A 238 12.40 19.79 -5.32
N GLY A 239 13.51 19.25 -4.82
CA GLY A 239 14.64 18.87 -5.65
C GLY A 239 15.21 17.53 -5.22
N ARG A 240 15.47 16.63 -6.17
CA ARG A 240 16.08 15.32 -5.92
C ARG A 240 17.57 15.35 -6.28
N ASP A 241 18.39 14.69 -5.47
CA ASP A 241 19.76 14.42 -5.86
C ASP A 241 19.75 13.24 -6.85
N CYS A 242 20.06 13.55 -8.10
CA CYS A 242 20.11 12.59 -9.19
C CYS A 242 21.55 12.27 -9.57
N GLY A 243 22.54 12.48 -8.70
CA GLY A 243 23.95 12.25 -9.03
C GLY A 243 24.43 13.16 -10.15
N LEU A 244 23.93 14.39 -10.23
CA LEU A 244 24.37 15.44 -11.16
C LEU A 244 25.08 16.54 -10.38
N GLU A 245 25.67 17.52 -11.07
CA GLU A 245 26.29 18.68 -10.39
C GLU A 245 25.31 19.51 -9.55
N SER A 246 24.03 19.50 -9.91
CA SER A 246 22.98 20.21 -9.19
C SER A 246 21.76 19.32 -8.95
N ARG A 247 21.00 19.62 -7.90
CA ARG A 247 19.74 18.92 -7.61
C ARG A 247 18.73 19.21 -8.71
N VAL A 248 18.08 18.16 -9.19
CA VAL A 248 17.08 18.25 -10.25
C VAL A 248 15.74 18.64 -9.62
N PRO A 249 15.05 19.68 -10.11
CA PRO A 249 13.70 20.01 -9.68
C PRO A 249 12.78 18.80 -9.80
N MET A 250 11.95 18.55 -8.80
CA MET A 250 11.14 17.35 -8.69
C MET A 250 9.81 17.67 -8.03
N VAL A 251 8.75 17.07 -8.56
CA VAL A 251 7.42 17.06 -7.96
C VAL A 251 6.93 15.63 -7.91
N GLY A 252 6.20 15.29 -6.85
CA GLY A 252 5.65 13.96 -6.69
C GLY A 252 4.24 13.99 -6.12
N PHE A 253 3.47 12.97 -6.46
CA PHE A 253 2.13 12.76 -5.91
C PHE A 253 1.87 11.27 -5.65
N PRO A 254 1.04 10.92 -4.65
CA PRO A 254 0.82 9.52 -4.28
C PRO A 254 0.15 8.73 -5.40
N TYR A 255 0.63 7.51 -5.64
CA TYR A 255 0.16 6.59 -6.67
C TYR A 255 -1.36 6.37 -6.61
N HIS A 256 -1.91 6.17 -5.40
CA HIS A 256 -3.30 5.77 -5.20
C HIS A 256 -4.32 6.85 -5.59
N ILE A 257 -3.87 8.09 -5.77
CA ILE A 257 -4.68 9.24 -6.19
C ILE A 257 -4.17 9.88 -7.48
N ALA A 258 -3.29 9.17 -8.21
CA ALA A 258 -2.68 9.65 -9.45
C ALA A 258 -3.71 10.05 -10.51
N GLU A 259 -4.81 9.32 -10.63
CA GLU A 259 -5.88 9.61 -11.58
C GLU A 259 -6.49 11.01 -11.39
N ALA A 260 -6.58 11.49 -10.14
CA ALA A 260 -7.06 12.83 -9.83
C ALA A 260 -6.06 13.90 -10.31
N TYR A 261 -4.76 13.67 -10.16
CA TYR A 261 -3.72 14.58 -10.64
C TYR A 261 -3.61 14.56 -12.17
N VAL A 262 -3.70 13.38 -12.79
CA VAL A 262 -3.78 13.22 -14.25
C VAL A 262 -4.98 14.00 -14.79
N THR A 263 -6.14 13.85 -14.17
CA THR A 263 -7.36 14.59 -14.55
C THR A 263 -7.16 16.10 -14.49
N LYS A 264 -6.54 16.62 -13.42
CA LYS A 264 -6.24 18.05 -13.30
C LYS A 264 -5.24 18.51 -14.36
N ALA A 265 -4.17 17.75 -14.59
CA ALA A 265 -3.19 18.06 -15.63
C ALA A 265 -3.84 18.16 -17.01
N LEU A 266 -4.69 17.19 -17.34
CA LEU A 266 -5.48 17.20 -18.57
C LEU A 266 -6.40 18.43 -18.65
N GLN A 267 -7.10 18.80 -17.59
CA GLN A 267 -7.93 20.02 -17.57
C GLN A 267 -7.14 21.30 -17.86
N HIS A 268 -5.85 21.33 -17.50
CA HIS A 268 -4.93 22.41 -17.84
C HIS A 268 -4.33 22.31 -19.26
N GLY A 269 -4.77 21.35 -20.07
CA GLY A 269 -4.30 21.13 -21.43
C GLY A 269 -2.96 20.43 -21.53
N LEU A 270 -2.46 19.84 -20.43
CA LEU A 270 -1.21 19.09 -20.42
C LEU A 270 -1.47 17.64 -20.83
N LYS A 271 -0.60 17.07 -21.68
CA LYS A 271 -0.55 15.63 -21.91
C LYS A 271 0.36 15.01 -20.87
N ILE A 272 -0.09 13.92 -20.24
CA ILE A 272 0.64 13.26 -19.17
C ILE A 272 0.69 11.75 -19.42
N ALA A 273 1.80 11.12 -19.07
CA ALA A 273 1.98 9.68 -19.15
C ALA A 273 2.40 9.14 -17.79
N LEU A 274 1.74 8.08 -17.34
CA LEU A 274 2.12 7.32 -16.14
C LEU A 274 3.01 6.15 -16.58
N ALA A 275 4.21 6.08 -16.04
CA ALA A 275 5.17 5.03 -16.34
C ALA A 275 5.44 4.21 -15.08
N GLU A 276 5.03 2.95 -15.09
CA GLU A 276 5.30 1.97 -14.01
C GLU A 276 6.69 1.36 -14.18
N SER A 277 7.08 1.12 -15.42
CA SER A 277 8.37 0.57 -15.82
C SER A 277 8.80 1.17 -17.17
N MET A 278 9.92 0.71 -17.74
CA MET A 278 10.31 1.14 -19.09
C MET A 278 9.35 0.64 -20.19
N GLU A 279 8.58 -0.41 -19.90
CA GLU A 279 7.75 -1.14 -20.86
C GLU A 279 6.26 -0.89 -20.61
N ASP A 280 5.86 -0.54 -19.38
CA ASP A 280 4.48 -0.22 -19.02
C ASP A 280 4.31 1.30 -18.86
N ILE A 281 3.84 1.93 -19.94
CA ILE A 281 3.61 3.38 -20.03
C ILE A 281 2.20 3.64 -20.56
N LYS A 282 1.39 4.33 -19.75
CA LYS A 282 0.02 4.69 -20.09
C LYS A 282 -0.06 6.18 -20.35
N THR A 283 -0.48 6.56 -21.56
CA THR A 283 -0.58 7.98 -21.94
C THR A 283 -2.01 8.48 -21.92
N TYR A 284 -2.13 9.75 -21.52
CA TYR A 284 -3.41 10.41 -21.37
C TYR A 284 -3.39 11.74 -22.12
N CYS A 285 -4.41 11.95 -22.96
CA CYS A 285 -4.63 13.20 -23.67
C CYS A 285 -6.13 13.54 -23.70
N ASN A 286 -6.43 14.84 -23.84
CA ASN A 286 -7.80 15.28 -24.12
C ASN A 286 -8.07 15.16 -25.62
N GLN A 287 -9.21 14.59 -25.98
CA GLN A 287 -9.75 14.75 -27.32
C GLN A 287 -10.22 16.20 -27.56
N PRO A 288 -10.31 16.63 -28.84
CA PRO A 288 -10.90 17.92 -29.19
C PRO A 288 -12.37 18.10 -28.75
N ASP A 289 -13.06 17.01 -28.39
CA ASP A 289 -14.42 16.98 -27.83
C ASP A 289 -14.46 17.07 -26.27
N GLY A 290 -13.30 17.16 -25.61
CA GLY A 290 -13.20 17.28 -24.14
C GLY A 290 -13.34 15.97 -23.37
N THR A 291 -13.47 14.83 -24.05
CA THR A 291 -13.43 13.47 -23.48
C THR A 291 -11.98 13.01 -23.26
N LYS A 292 -11.75 12.30 -22.14
CA LYS A 292 -10.45 11.70 -21.80
C LYS A 292 -10.29 10.38 -22.54
N GLN A 293 -9.15 10.16 -23.18
CA GLN A 293 -8.82 8.85 -23.76
C GLN A 293 -7.47 8.36 -23.26
N THR A 294 -7.42 7.06 -23.04
CA THR A 294 -6.16 6.32 -22.86
C THR A 294 -5.79 5.76 -24.22
N VAL A 295 -4.57 6.07 -24.67
CA VAL A 295 -4.08 5.65 -25.99
C VAL A 295 -2.85 4.79 -25.80
N ASP A 296 -2.87 3.61 -26.42
CA ASP A 296 -1.68 2.78 -26.58
C ASP A 296 -0.87 3.29 -27.77
N LEU A 297 0.40 3.60 -27.56
CA LEU A 297 1.26 4.17 -28.60
C LEU A 297 1.95 3.13 -29.48
N GLU A 298 1.97 1.85 -29.11
CA GLU A 298 2.57 0.82 -29.95
C GLU A 298 1.62 0.42 -31.10
N THR A 299 0.31 0.46 -30.85
CA THR A 299 -0.72 0.09 -31.83
C THR A 299 -1.53 1.29 -32.33
N GLY A 300 -1.50 2.42 -31.63
CA GLY A 300 -2.36 3.57 -31.92
C GLY A 300 -3.83 3.30 -31.60
N GLU A 301 -4.15 2.20 -30.92
CA GLU A 301 -5.52 1.84 -30.57
C GLU A 301 -6.04 2.66 -29.39
N ILE A 302 -7.29 3.11 -29.53
CA ILE A 302 -8.03 3.74 -28.45
C ILE A 302 -8.42 2.63 -27.50
N ILE A 303 -7.90 2.65 -26.27
CA ILE A 303 -8.34 1.71 -25.24
C ILE A 303 -9.75 2.15 -24.84
N PRO A 304 -10.80 1.34 -25.10
CA PRO A 304 -12.17 1.75 -24.82
C PRO A 304 -12.33 1.97 -23.32
N GLN A 305 -12.65 3.20 -22.92
CA GLN A 305 -13.23 3.43 -21.61
C GLN A 305 -14.65 2.89 -21.65
N LYS A 306 -14.99 1.97 -20.74
CA LYS A 306 -16.36 1.46 -20.52
C LYS A 306 -17.28 2.67 -20.31
N THR A 307 -18.04 3.05 -21.33
CA THR A 307 -19.03 4.13 -21.24
C THR A 307 -20.23 3.61 -20.46
N GLU A 308 -20.41 4.09 -19.23
CA GLU A 308 -21.67 3.97 -18.50
C GLU A 308 -22.72 4.86 -19.18
N ALA A 309 -23.57 4.24 -19.98
CA ALA A 309 -24.83 4.81 -20.43
C ALA A 309 -25.89 3.69 -20.48
N ASP A 310 -26.41 3.31 -19.31
CA ASP A 310 -27.86 3.33 -19.06
C ASP A 310 -28.12 3.09 -17.57
N GLU A 311 -29.12 3.78 -17.05
CA GLU A 311 -29.58 3.70 -15.66
C GLU A 311 -29.97 2.26 -15.28
N HIS A 312 -29.11 1.55 -14.55
CA HIS A 312 -29.60 0.47 -13.69
C HIS A 312 -28.69 0.25 -12.48
N VAL A 313 -29.36 0.20 -11.32
CA VAL A 313 -28.84 0.02 -9.97
C VAL A 313 -27.70 -1.02 -9.93
N PRO A 314 -26.52 -0.69 -9.36
CA PRO A 314 -25.40 -1.62 -9.34
C PRO A 314 -25.74 -2.80 -8.44
N THR A 315 -25.84 -3.99 -9.04
CA THR A 315 -25.87 -5.28 -8.34
C THR A 315 -24.47 -5.88 -8.40
N VAL A 316 -24.12 -6.68 -7.38
CA VAL A 316 -22.80 -7.29 -7.11
C VAL A 316 -22.17 -8.02 -8.30
N SER A 317 -22.97 -8.40 -9.31
CA SER A 317 -22.50 -9.08 -10.53
C SER A 317 -21.51 -8.27 -11.38
N ASN A 318 -21.47 -6.93 -11.26
CA ASN A 318 -20.52 -6.10 -12.02
C ASN A 318 -19.11 -6.04 -11.40
N LEU A 319 -18.90 -6.55 -10.19
CA LEU A 319 -17.60 -6.56 -9.50
C LEU A 319 -16.68 -7.73 -9.88
N LEU A 320 -17.19 -8.70 -10.64
CA LEU A 320 -16.52 -9.98 -10.88
C LEU A 320 -16.38 -10.34 -12.37
N SER A 321 -16.65 -9.39 -13.28
CA SER A 321 -16.57 -9.62 -14.73
C SER A 321 -15.15 -9.82 -15.25
N ASP A 322 -14.13 -9.56 -14.45
CA ASP A 322 -12.73 -9.57 -14.89
C ASP A 322 -12.04 -10.94 -14.72
N TYR A 323 -12.78 -11.97 -14.31
CA TYR A 323 -12.28 -13.36 -14.16
C TYR A 323 -12.96 -14.39 -15.09
N THR A 324 -13.66 -13.95 -16.14
CA THR A 324 -14.17 -14.86 -17.18
C THR A 324 -13.18 -15.00 -18.33
N GLU A 325 -12.01 -15.58 -18.07
CA GLU A 325 -11.25 -16.26 -19.13
C GLU A 325 -11.11 -17.73 -18.74
N GLU A 326 -11.83 -18.59 -19.47
CA GLU A 326 -11.73 -20.04 -19.35
C GLU A 326 -10.29 -20.50 -19.69
N PRO A 327 -9.71 -21.47 -18.96
CA PRO A 327 -8.45 -22.06 -19.37
C PRO A 327 -8.66 -22.86 -20.66
N LYS A 328 -7.96 -22.46 -21.73
CA LYS A 328 -7.81 -23.29 -22.93
C LYS A 328 -7.13 -24.61 -22.53
N ILE A 329 -7.88 -25.70 -22.57
CA ILE A 329 -7.34 -27.05 -22.49
C ILE A 329 -6.70 -27.33 -23.85
N ASP A 330 -5.37 -27.45 -23.88
CA ASP A 330 -4.63 -27.94 -25.04
C ASP A 330 -4.92 -29.43 -25.22
N GLU A 331 -5.83 -29.74 -26.15
CA GLU A 331 -6.06 -31.09 -26.64
C GLU A 331 -5.03 -31.40 -27.74
N GLN A 332 -3.85 -31.87 -27.32
CA GLN A 332 -2.93 -32.58 -28.22
C GLN A 332 -2.40 -33.84 -27.53
N LEU A 333 -3.09 -34.95 -27.75
CA LEU A 333 -2.53 -36.31 -27.73
C LEU A 333 -3.53 -37.31 -28.34
N GLU A 334 -3.70 -37.22 -29.66
CA GLU A 334 -4.03 -38.38 -30.49
C GLU A 334 -3.17 -38.33 -31.76
N GLN A 335 -2.00 -38.96 -31.68
CA GLN A 335 -1.42 -39.82 -32.72
C GLN A 335 -0.17 -40.54 -32.21
#